data_AF-A0A1F8QPP2-F1
#
_entry.id   AF-A0A1F8QPP2-F1
#
_cell.length_a   1.000
_cell.length_b   1.000
_cell.length_c   1.000
_cell.angle_alpha   90.00
_cell.angle_beta   90.00
_cell.angle_gamma   90.00
#
_symmetry.space_group_name_H-M   'P 1'
#
loop_
_entity.id
_entity.type
_entity.pdbx_description
1 polymer ?
#
loop_
_entity_poly.entity_id
_entity_poly.type
_entity_poly.pdbx_seq_one_letter_code
_entity_poly.pdbx_strand_id
1 'polypeptide(L)'
;MSDKNPQLRVNRIYRYSIASSDMYYTELEQRDVFVSDDPDKGFQIWGQIAGGGPATSVCLCQMLLEYAMYCHSWSSMSEAIFNMRAFGEQLGLALARFIQETPPAETGQNAGACSLMCLWEAMNIQFTVEQVGPEMRFFFANCPLEEVAQRNGLRNVDLALYGVNALCQTLIHIIDPHMEILTPVEARQHFVFAVKETVS
;
A
#
# COMPACT_ATOMS: atom_id res chain seq x y z
N MET A 1 19.03 -7.41 -33.36
CA MET A 1 18.19 -6.64 -32.43
C MET A 1 17.03 -7.53 -32.05
N SER A 2 17.14 -8.21 -30.90
CA SER A 2 16.06 -9.07 -30.39
C SER A 2 15.21 -8.20 -29.48
N ASP A 3 14.00 -7.89 -29.93
CA ASP A 3 12.92 -7.35 -29.11
C ASP A 3 12.68 -8.32 -27.95
N LYS A 4 13.28 -8.03 -26.80
CA LYS A 4 12.83 -8.60 -25.53
C LYS A 4 11.79 -7.64 -25.02
N ASN A 5 10.56 -7.79 -25.47
CA ASN A 5 9.41 -7.24 -24.78
C ASN A 5 9.47 -7.83 -23.35
N PRO A 6 9.78 -7.04 -22.30
CA PRO A 6 9.85 -7.58 -20.96
C PRO A 6 8.46 -8.12 -20.63
N GLN A 7 8.35 -9.44 -20.44
CA GLN A 7 7.08 -10.05 -20.05
C GLN A 7 6.61 -9.37 -18.77
N LEU A 8 5.47 -8.68 -18.87
CA LEU A 8 4.82 -8.00 -17.77
C LEU A 8 4.52 -9.03 -16.67
N ARG A 9 5.29 -8.95 -15.58
CA ARG A 9 5.33 -10.00 -14.55
C ARG A 9 4.30 -9.70 -13.46
N VAL A 10 3.06 -10.13 -13.71
CA VAL A 10 1.99 -10.07 -12.71
C VAL A 10 2.20 -11.17 -11.67
N ASN A 11 2.36 -10.80 -10.41
CA ASN A 11 2.51 -11.75 -9.31
C ASN A 11 1.40 -11.55 -8.28
N ARG A 12 0.75 -12.64 -7.88
CA ARG A 12 -0.13 -12.63 -6.70
C ARG A 12 0.75 -12.70 -5.45
N ILE A 13 0.70 -11.67 -4.62
CA ILE A 13 1.56 -11.54 -3.43
C ILE A 13 0.83 -11.82 -2.12
N TYR A 14 -0.48 -11.62 -2.08
CA TYR A 14 -1.25 -11.72 -0.84
C TYR A 14 -2.71 -12.07 -1.12
N ARG A 15 -3.42 -12.56 -0.09
CA ARG A 15 -4.86 -12.80 -0.12
C ARG A 15 -5.46 -12.47 1.23
N TYR A 16 -6.60 -11.78 1.23
CA TYR A 16 -7.29 -11.40 2.46
C TYR A 16 -8.82 -11.53 2.31
N SER A 17 -9.51 -11.63 3.45
CA SER A 17 -10.98 -11.71 3.50
C SER A 17 -11.60 -10.31 3.47
N ILE A 18 -12.70 -10.16 2.75
CA ILE A 18 -13.53 -8.94 2.74
C ILE A 18 -14.88 -9.21 3.40
N ALA A 19 -15.49 -8.16 3.95
CA ALA A 19 -16.89 -8.24 4.39
C ALA A 19 -17.79 -8.30 3.15
N SER A 20 -18.48 -9.41 2.93
CA SER A 20 -19.50 -9.49 1.88
C SER A 20 -20.65 -8.51 2.16
N SER A 21 -21.07 -7.77 1.13
CA SER A 21 -22.25 -6.89 1.16
C SER A 21 -23.56 -7.63 0.86
N ASP A 22 -23.51 -8.89 0.41
CA ASP A 22 -24.71 -9.64 0.08
C ASP A 22 -25.22 -10.41 1.30
N MET A 23 -26.19 -9.78 1.97
CA MET A 23 -26.83 -10.18 3.24
C MET A 23 -27.49 -11.59 3.29
N TYR A 24 -27.24 -12.48 2.33
CA TYR A 24 -27.92 -13.79 2.26
C TYR A 24 -27.02 -15.02 2.16
N TYR A 25 -25.69 -14.88 2.04
CA TYR A 25 -24.78 -16.02 2.06
C TYR A 25 -23.60 -15.80 2.99
N THR A 26 -23.33 -16.79 3.85
CA THR A 26 -22.23 -16.88 4.80
C THR A 26 -20.85 -17.08 4.14
N GLU A 27 -20.70 -16.74 2.86
CA GLU A 27 -19.43 -16.87 2.15
C GLU A 27 -18.56 -15.65 2.45
N LEU A 28 -17.46 -15.87 3.18
CA LEU A 28 -16.39 -14.90 3.28
C LEU A 28 -15.76 -14.76 1.89
N GLU A 29 -16.10 -13.69 1.18
CA GLU A 29 -15.41 -13.36 -0.05
C GLU A 29 -13.93 -13.04 0.23
N GLN A 30 -13.07 -13.39 -0.72
CA GLN A 30 -11.62 -13.19 -0.63
C GLN A 30 -11.14 -12.33 -1.79
N ARG A 31 -10.17 -11.47 -1.51
CA ARG A 31 -9.48 -10.67 -2.52
C ARG A 31 -8.03 -11.16 -2.67
N ASP A 32 -7.65 -11.45 -3.91
CA ASP A 32 -6.27 -11.69 -4.31
C ASP A 32 -5.58 -10.36 -4.61
N VAL A 33 -4.41 -10.13 -4.03
CA VAL A 33 -3.58 -8.94 -4.25
C VAL A 33 -2.50 -9.26 -5.27
N PHE A 34 -2.43 -8.45 -6.31
CA PHE A 34 -1.48 -8.56 -7.39
C PHE A 34 -0.58 -7.33 -7.44
N VAL A 35 0.64 -7.57 -7.93
CA VAL A 35 1.63 -6.53 -8.20
C VAL A 35 2.23 -6.74 -9.58
N SER A 36 2.54 -5.64 -10.25
CA SER A 36 3.29 -5.61 -11.52
C SER A 36 4.17 -4.37 -11.55
N ASP A 37 5.33 -4.51 -12.16
CA ASP A 37 6.18 -3.38 -12.58
C ASP A 37 6.16 -3.34 -14.11
N ASP A 38 5.35 -2.44 -14.67
CA ASP A 38 5.14 -2.28 -16.11
C ASP A 38 5.96 -1.06 -16.59
N PRO A 39 6.86 -1.20 -17.57
CA PRO A 39 7.65 -0.07 -18.09
C PRO A 39 6.83 1.13 -18.58
N ASP A 40 5.61 0.88 -19.07
CA ASP A 40 4.73 1.92 -19.62
C ASP A 40 3.78 2.50 -18.56
N LYS A 41 3.41 1.71 -17.55
CA LYS A 41 2.39 2.09 -16.54
C LYS A 41 2.94 2.30 -15.14
N GLY A 42 4.24 2.04 -14.95
CA GLY A 42 4.91 2.08 -13.65
C GLY A 42 4.51 0.93 -12.73
N PHE A 43 4.80 1.12 -11.45
CA PHE A 43 4.53 0.14 -10.41
C PHE A 43 3.03 0.12 -10.05
N GLN A 44 2.40 -1.05 -10.14
CA GLN A 44 0.96 -1.21 -9.91
C GLN A 44 0.68 -2.24 -8.83
N ILE A 45 -0.20 -1.89 -7.89
CA ILE A 45 -0.78 -2.81 -6.91
C ILE A 45 -2.30 -2.73 -7.01
N TRP A 46 -2.95 -3.87 -7.18
CA TRP A 46 -4.41 -3.94 -7.21
C TRP A 46 -4.91 -5.24 -6.60
N GLY A 47 -6.17 -5.25 -6.19
CA GLY A 47 -6.83 -6.46 -5.69
C GLY A 47 -8.01 -6.86 -6.54
N GLN A 48 -8.26 -8.16 -6.70
CA GLN A 48 -9.40 -8.71 -7.42
C GLN A 48 -10.12 -9.74 -6.55
N ILE A 49 -11.45 -9.82 -6.66
CA ILE A 49 -12.19 -10.92 -6.04
C ILE A 49 -11.65 -12.23 -6.62
N ALA A 50 -11.38 -13.20 -5.75
CA ALA A 50 -10.84 -14.49 -6.17
C ALA A 50 -11.76 -15.15 -7.22
N GLY A 51 -11.25 -15.36 -8.43
CA GLY A 51 -12.02 -15.90 -9.56
C GLY A 51 -12.93 -14.90 -10.28
N GLY A 52 -13.09 -13.66 -9.77
CA GLY A 52 -13.89 -12.60 -10.41
C GLY A 52 -13.18 -11.87 -11.56
N GLY A 53 -11.86 -11.95 -11.60
CA GLY A 53 -11.04 -11.39 -12.69
C GLY A 53 -11.00 -9.86 -12.74
N PRO A 54 -10.53 -9.27 -13.85
CA PRO A 54 -10.23 -7.84 -13.95
C PRO A 54 -11.41 -6.90 -13.67
N ALA A 55 -12.65 -7.33 -13.95
CA ALA A 55 -13.86 -6.55 -13.69
C ALA A 55 -14.08 -6.25 -12.20
N THR A 56 -13.44 -7.01 -11.30
CA THR A 56 -13.53 -6.83 -9.85
C THR A 56 -12.33 -6.08 -9.27
N SER A 57 -11.48 -5.50 -10.13
CA SER A 57 -10.23 -4.87 -9.70
C SER A 57 -10.47 -3.59 -8.90
N VAL A 58 -9.72 -3.44 -7.81
CA VAL A 58 -9.71 -2.23 -6.97
C VAL A 58 -8.27 -1.81 -6.68
N CYS A 59 -8.04 -0.51 -6.52
CA CYS A 59 -6.71 0.02 -6.20
C CYS A 59 -6.32 -0.23 -4.74
N LEU A 60 -5.04 -0.03 -4.40
CA LEU A 60 -4.52 -0.21 -3.04
C LEU A 60 -5.28 0.58 -1.98
N CYS A 61 -5.61 1.85 -2.24
CA CYS A 61 -6.40 2.68 -1.31
C CYS A 61 -7.76 2.05 -1.00
N GLN A 62 -8.44 1.54 -2.03
CA GLN A 62 -9.74 0.89 -1.84
C GLN A 62 -9.59 -0.43 -1.06
N MET A 63 -8.53 -1.22 -1.30
CA MET A 63 -8.27 -2.42 -0.50
C MET A 63 -8.12 -2.11 0.99
N LEU A 64 -7.34 -1.07 1.33
CA LEU A 64 -7.12 -0.63 2.70
C LEU A 64 -8.43 -0.16 3.37
N LEU A 65 -9.27 0.58 2.65
CA LEU A 65 -10.57 1.04 3.13
C LEU A 65 -11.58 -0.11 3.31
N GLU A 66 -11.64 -1.05 2.36
CA GLU A 66 -12.48 -2.25 2.46
C GLU A 66 -12.10 -3.08 3.70
N TYR A 67 -10.80 -3.27 3.94
CA TYR A 67 -10.34 -4.01 5.11
C TYR A 67 -10.58 -3.25 6.42
N ALA A 68 -10.41 -1.92 6.43
CA ALA A 68 -10.75 -1.10 7.58
C ALA A 68 -12.25 -1.19 7.93
N MET A 69 -13.13 -1.23 6.94
CA MET A 69 -14.56 -1.48 7.15
C MET A 69 -14.81 -2.87 7.74
N TYR A 70 -14.18 -3.91 7.20
CA TYR A 70 -14.27 -5.27 7.73
C TYR A 70 -13.85 -5.35 9.21
N CYS A 71 -12.72 -4.73 9.57
CA CYS A 71 -12.23 -4.65 10.95
C CYS A 71 -13.24 -3.96 11.87
N HIS A 72 -13.84 -2.85 11.43
CA HIS A 72 -14.77 -2.07 12.25
C HIS A 72 -16.12 -2.76 12.48
N SER A 73 -16.57 -3.62 11.56
CA SER A 73 -17.92 -4.20 11.61
C SER A 73 -18.16 -5.17 12.77
N TRP A 74 -17.14 -5.84 13.30
CA TRP A 74 -17.32 -6.96 14.23
C TRP A 74 -16.34 -6.96 15.42
N SER A 75 -15.62 -5.86 15.66
CA SER A 75 -14.59 -5.83 16.69
C SER A 75 -14.58 -4.52 17.49
N SER A 76 -14.00 -4.57 18.69
CA SER A 76 -13.69 -3.36 19.45
C SER A 76 -12.69 -2.48 18.69
N MET A 77 -12.64 -1.18 18.98
CA MET A 77 -11.69 -0.29 18.29
C MET A 77 -10.23 -0.75 18.44
N SER A 78 -9.86 -1.28 19.60
CA SER A 78 -8.50 -1.82 19.84
C SER A 78 -8.19 -3.02 18.95
N GLU A 79 -9.14 -3.96 18.81
CA GLU A 79 -9.01 -5.11 17.92
C GLU A 79 -9.01 -4.69 16.46
N ALA A 80 -9.84 -3.71 16.08
CA ALA A 80 -9.88 -3.17 14.73
C ALA A 80 -8.52 -2.56 14.33
N ILE A 81 -7.92 -1.76 15.21
CA ILE A 81 -6.57 -1.20 15.01
C ILE A 81 -5.53 -2.31 14.91
N PHE A 82 -5.58 -3.30 15.80
CA PHE A 82 -4.66 -4.44 15.77
C PHE A 82 -4.74 -5.21 14.45
N ASN A 83 -5.94 -5.55 14.01
CA ASN A 83 -6.18 -6.28 12.75
C ASN A 83 -5.75 -5.46 11.54
N MET A 84 -6.03 -4.15 11.53
CA MET A 84 -5.63 -3.26 10.44
C MET A 84 -4.11 -3.11 10.34
N ARG A 85 -3.40 -3.02 11.47
CA ARG A 85 -1.94 -3.02 11.50
C ARG A 85 -1.38 -4.34 10.98
N ALA A 86 -1.88 -5.47 11.50
CA ALA A 86 -1.44 -6.79 11.06
C ALA A 86 -1.64 -6.98 9.54
N PHE A 87 -2.75 -6.50 8.97
CA PHE A 87 -2.95 -6.49 7.52
C PHE A 87 -1.90 -5.65 6.79
N GLY A 88 -1.63 -4.44 7.26
CA GLY A 88 -0.58 -3.58 6.72
C GLY A 88 0.80 -4.26 6.75
N GLU A 89 1.18 -4.86 7.88
CA GLU A 89 2.44 -5.59 8.05
C GLU A 89 2.56 -6.77 7.07
N GLN A 90 1.52 -7.59 6.94
CA GLN A 90 1.55 -8.74 6.04
C GLN A 90 1.64 -8.33 4.57
N LEU A 91 0.92 -7.27 4.19
CA LEU A 91 1.00 -6.73 2.84
C LEU A 91 2.38 -6.08 2.57
N GLY A 92 2.93 -5.35 3.54
CA GLY A 92 4.27 -4.78 3.47
C GLY A 92 5.36 -5.84 3.33
N LEU A 93 5.28 -6.94 4.09
CA LEU A 93 6.17 -8.09 3.98
C LEU A 93 6.08 -8.75 2.60
N ALA A 94 4.87 -8.97 2.10
CA ALA A 94 4.64 -9.57 0.78
C ALA A 94 5.20 -8.68 -0.34
N LEU A 95 4.99 -7.37 -0.24
CA LEU A 95 5.50 -6.38 -1.19
C LEU A 95 7.03 -6.28 -1.16
N ALA A 96 7.64 -6.26 0.03
CA ALA A 96 9.09 -6.21 0.18
C ALA A 96 9.76 -7.43 -0.47
N ARG A 97 9.20 -8.63 -0.27
CA ARG A 97 9.68 -9.86 -0.93
C ARG A 97 9.62 -9.73 -2.45
N PHE A 98 8.50 -9.23 -2.99
CA PHE A 98 8.38 -9.03 -4.43
C PHE A 98 9.44 -8.07 -4.98
N ILE A 99 9.66 -6.93 -4.30
CA ILE A 99 10.66 -5.93 -4.70
C ILE A 99 12.08 -6.49 -4.60
N GLN A 100 12.41 -7.28 -3.57
CA GLN A 100 13.73 -7.92 -3.46
C GLN A 100 13.98 -8.95 -4.56
N GLU A 101 12.94 -9.71 -4.94
CA GLU A 101 13.01 -10.69 -6.03
C GLU A 101 13.00 -10.03 -7.42
N THR A 102 12.46 -8.81 -7.50
CA THR A 102 12.27 -8.07 -8.76
C THR A 102 12.58 -6.58 -8.55
N PRO A 103 13.86 -6.20 -8.35
CA PRO A 103 14.21 -4.83 -8.03
C PRO A 103 13.82 -3.88 -9.18
N PRO A 104 13.12 -2.76 -8.90
CA PRO A 104 12.85 -1.73 -9.89
C PRO A 104 14.12 -1.26 -10.60
N ALA A 105 14.01 -0.85 -11.86
CA ALA A 105 15.17 -0.39 -12.64
C ALA A 105 15.92 0.80 -11.98
N GLU A 106 15.21 1.61 -11.18
CA GLU A 106 15.72 2.81 -10.51
C GLU A 106 16.14 2.59 -9.05
N THR A 107 16.25 1.34 -8.58
CA THR A 107 16.52 1.05 -7.15
C THR A 107 17.82 1.68 -6.61
N GLY A 108 18.76 2.04 -7.50
CA GLY A 108 19.81 3.03 -7.23
C GLY A 108 20.56 2.91 -5.90
N GLN A 109 20.96 4.05 -5.33
CA GLN A 109 21.67 4.13 -4.03
C GLN A 109 20.74 4.18 -2.82
N ASN A 110 19.41 4.23 -3.00
CA ASN A 110 18.44 4.35 -1.90
C ASN A 110 17.20 3.46 -2.15
N ALA A 111 17.37 2.16 -1.86
CA ALA A 111 16.33 1.16 -2.07
C ALA A 111 15.08 1.44 -1.23
N GLY A 112 15.24 1.95 -0.01
CA GLY A 112 14.14 2.34 0.86
C GLY A 112 13.28 3.44 0.24
N ALA A 113 13.87 4.56 -0.17
CA ALA A 113 13.15 5.66 -0.82
C ALA A 113 12.48 5.20 -2.13
N CYS A 114 13.17 4.42 -2.96
CA CYS A 114 12.61 3.88 -4.20
C CYS A 114 11.38 3.01 -3.93
N SER A 115 11.44 2.12 -2.92
CA SER A 115 10.30 1.27 -2.57
C SER A 115 9.06 2.06 -2.12
N LEU A 116 9.25 3.19 -1.43
CA LEU A 116 8.15 4.09 -1.07
C LEU A 116 7.60 4.83 -2.29
N MET A 117 8.45 5.29 -3.21
CA MET A 117 7.98 5.88 -4.46
C MET A 117 7.10 4.92 -5.25
N CYS A 118 7.51 3.66 -5.42
CA CYS A 118 6.70 2.62 -6.04
C CYS A 118 5.35 2.42 -5.34
N LEU A 119 5.34 2.44 -4.00
CA LEU A 119 4.11 2.35 -3.21
C LEU A 119 3.17 3.56 -3.46
N TRP A 120 3.72 4.77 -3.48
CA TRP A 120 2.96 6.00 -3.71
C TRP A 120 2.38 6.08 -5.12
N GLU A 121 3.16 5.66 -6.12
CA GLU A 121 2.70 5.49 -7.50
C GLU A 121 1.55 4.49 -7.59
N ALA A 122 1.66 3.35 -6.91
CA ALA A 122 0.59 2.34 -6.88
C ALA A 122 -0.70 2.83 -6.19
N MET A 123 -0.61 3.81 -5.31
CA MET A 123 -1.78 4.49 -4.73
C MET A 123 -2.38 5.55 -5.68
N ASN A 124 -1.77 5.78 -6.85
CA ASN A 124 -2.19 6.73 -7.90
C ASN A 124 -2.35 8.15 -7.37
N ILE A 125 -1.32 8.64 -6.66
CA ILE A 125 -1.32 9.94 -5.99
C ILE A 125 -0.24 10.82 -6.62
N GLN A 126 -0.55 12.10 -6.78
CA GLN A 126 0.48 13.09 -7.03
C GLN A 126 1.17 13.45 -5.72
N PHE A 127 2.50 13.32 -5.71
CA PHE A 127 3.33 13.71 -4.58
C PHE A 127 4.53 14.53 -5.04
N THR A 128 5.05 15.36 -4.16
CA THR A 128 6.33 16.03 -4.34
C THR A 128 7.34 15.48 -3.34
N VAL A 129 8.60 15.42 -3.75
CA VAL A 129 9.71 14.98 -2.90
C VAL A 129 10.58 16.19 -2.60
N GLU A 130 10.80 16.46 -1.31
CA GLU A 130 11.76 17.49 -0.89
C GLU A 130 12.84 16.88 0.00
N GLN A 131 14.09 17.30 -0.22
CA GLN A 131 15.22 16.96 0.63
C GLN A 131 15.41 18.07 1.68
N VAL A 132 15.24 17.74 2.96
CA VAL A 132 15.42 18.65 4.10
C VAL A 132 16.54 18.09 5.00
N GLY A 133 17.77 18.52 4.73
CA GLY A 133 18.94 17.97 5.42
C GLY A 133 19.11 16.48 5.10
N PRO A 134 19.23 15.58 6.11
CA PRO A 134 19.30 14.14 5.90
C PRO A 134 17.93 13.48 5.63
N GLU A 135 16.83 14.23 5.73
CA GLU A 135 15.48 13.71 5.55
C GLU A 135 14.99 13.90 4.12
N MET A 136 14.43 12.84 3.54
CA MET A 136 13.62 12.93 2.32
C MET A 136 12.14 12.92 2.72
N ARG A 137 11.38 13.92 2.27
CA ARG A 137 9.97 14.11 2.64
C ARG A 137 9.09 13.99 1.42
N PHE A 138 8.04 13.19 1.54
CA PHE A 138 6.99 13.00 0.54
C PHE A 138 5.76 13.81 0.95
N PHE A 139 5.40 14.80 0.14
CA PHE A 139 4.24 15.66 0.36
C PHE A 139 3.12 15.30 -0.58
N PHE A 140 1.91 15.14 -0.04
CA PHE A 140 0.71 14.89 -0.80
C PHE A 140 -0.24 16.08 -0.66
N ALA A 141 -0.81 16.53 -1.79
CA ALA A 141 -1.77 17.63 -1.80
C ALA A 141 -3.03 17.29 -0.98
N ASN A 142 -3.51 16.05 -1.11
CA ASN A 142 -4.63 15.48 -0.36
C ASN A 142 -4.28 14.08 0.15
N CYS A 143 -5.02 13.59 1.15
CA CYS A 143 -4.89 12.21 1.57
C CYS A 143 -5.51 11.27 0.52
N PRO A 144 -4.76 10.29 -0.01
CA PRO A 144 -5.25 9.40 -1.06
C PRO A 144 -6.40 8.48 -0.61
N LEU A 145 -6.43 8.16 0.68
CA LEU A 145 -7.52 7.39 1.27
C LEU A 145 -8.80 8.22 1.33
N GLU A 146 -8.72 9.52 1.62
CA GLU A 146 -9.88 10.40 1.65
C GLU A 146 -10.48 10.56 0.26
N GLU A 147 -9.66 10.77 -0.77
CA GLU A 147 -10.13 10.90 -2.15
C GLU A 147 -10.87 9.64 -2.61
N VAL A 148 -10.29 8.47 -2.36
CA VAL A 148 -10.91 7.18 -2.74
C VAL A 148 -12.15 6.89 -1.89
N ALA A 149 -12.11 7.21 -0.59
CA ALA A 149 -13.27 7.06 0.29
C ALA A 149 -14.45 7.92 -0.19
N GLN A 150 -14.19 9.18 -0.54
CA GLN A 150 -15.21 10.09 -1.06
C GLN A 150 -15.78 9.61 -2.39
N ARG A 151 -14.92 9.19 -3.33
CA ARG A 151 -15.35 8.73 -4.66
C ARG A 151 -16.21 7.46 -4.61
N ASN A 152 -15.87 6.53 -3.71
CA ASN A 152 -16.47 5.21 -3.66
C ASN A 152 -17.47 5.02 -2.51
N GLY A 153 -17.72 6.05 -1.71
CA GLY A 153 -18.62 5.99 -0.55
C GLY A 153 -18.11 5.11 0.60
N LEU A 154 -16.80 4.89 0.68
CA LEU A 154 -16.16 4.07 1.73
C LEU A 154 -15.90 4.92 2.98
N ARG A 155 -15.66 4.27 4.11
CA ARG A 155 -15.49 4.90 5.44
C ARG A 155 -14.22 4.41 6.12
N ASN A 156 -13.99 4.88 7.35
CA ASN A 156 -12.90 4.45 8.24
C ASN A 156 -11.49 4.80 7.73
N VAL A 157 -11.33 6.00 7.16
CA VAL A 157 -10.03 6.53 6.71
C VAL A 157 -8.99 6.48 7.84
N ASP A 158 -9.33 6.95 9.04
CA ASP A 158 -8.43 6.96 10.19
C ASP A 158 -7.93 5.56 10.56
N LEU A 159 -8.82 4.56 10.45
CA LEU A 159 -8.42 3.19 10.69
C LEU A 159 -7.49 2.70 9.58
N ALA A 160 -7.84 2.94 8.31
CA ALA A 160 -7.03 2.56 7.16
C ALA A 160 -5.60 3.15 7.20
N LEU A 161 -5.43 4.35 7.77
CA LEU A 161 -4.13 4.98 8.00
C LEU A 161 -3.20 4.16 8.89
N TYR A 162 -3.72 3.43 9.90
CA TYR A 162 -2.88 2.51 10.68
C TYR A 162 -2.30 1.39 9.81
N GLY A 163 -3.05 0.92 8.82
CA GLY A 163 -2.58 -0.09 7.87
C GLY A 163 -1.53 0.47 6.89
N VAL A 164 -1.71 1.69 6.39
CA VAL A 164 -0.70 2.38 5.57
C VAL A 164 0.60 2.54 6.35
N ASN A 165 0.53 3.04 7.58
CA ASN A 165 1.71 3.25 8.41
C ASN A 165 2.46 1.94 8.67
N ALA A 166 1.74 0.88 9.03
CA ALA A 166 2.32 -0.45 9.26
C ALA A 166 2.93 -1.06 7.99
N LEU A 167 2.27 -0.91 6.85
CA LEU A 167 2.76 -1.33 5.54
C LEU A 167 4.08 -0.64 5.21
N CYS A 168 4.15 0.69 5.34
CA CYS A 168 5.34 1.45 5.00
C CYS A 168 6.50 1.13 5.95
N GLN A 169 6.22 1.02 7.25
CA GLN A 169 7.22 0.65 8.26
C GLN A 169 7.80 -0.74 7.99
N THR A 170 6.95 -1.73 7.70
CA THR A 170 7.40 -3.09 7.41
C THR A 170 8.16 -3.17 6.09
N LEU A 171 7.67 -2.48 5.06
CA LEU A 171 8.34 -2.40 3.75
C LEU A 171 9.77 -1.85 3.90
N ILE A 172 9.90 -0.68 4.53
CA ILE A 172 11.21 -0.05 4.74
C ILE A 172 12.12 -0.93 5.60
N HIS A 173 11.62 -1.45 6.72
CA HIS A 173 12.43 -2.27 7.61
C HIS A 173 13.05 -3.50 6.92
N ILE A 174 12.33 -4.09 5.94
CA ILE A 174 12.82 -5.26 5.19
C ILE A 174 13.75 -4.87 4.05
N ILE A 175 13.45 -3.77 3.34
CA ILE A 175 14.23 -3.32 2.17
C ILE A 175 15.53 -2.63 2.60
N ASP A 176 15.45 -1.75 3.60
CA ASP A 176 16.55 -0.96 4.11
C ASP A 176 16.43 -0.80 5.64
N PRO A 177 16.99 -1.74 6.42
CA PRO A 177 16.87 -1.72 7.87
C PRO A 177 17.59 -0.54 8.54
N HIS A 178 18.41 0.20 7.79
CA HIS A 178 19.09 1.41 8.27
C HIS A 178 18.28 2.69 8.03
N MET A 179 17.10 2.58 7.40
CA MET A 179 16.21 3.70 7.18
C MET A 179 15.07 3.69 8.19
N GLU A 180 14.76 4.86 8.74
CA GLU A 180 13.58 5.08 9.57
C GLU A 180 12.52 5.84 8.77
N ILE A 181 11.27 5.35 8.81
CA ILE A 181 10.12 6.09 8.29
C ILE A 181 9.38 6.79 9.42
N LEU A 182 9.26 8.10 9.31
CA LEU A 182 8.44 8.95 10.14
C LEU A 182 7.08 9.08 9.45
N THR A 183 6.10 8.37 9.98
CA THR A 183 4.72 8.41 9.50
C THR A 183 3.96 9.58 10.13
N PRO A 184 3.01 10.20 9.42
CA PRO A 184 2.19 11.26 10.01
C PRO A 184 1.37 10.68 11.17
N VAL A 185 1.56 11.26 12.36
CA VAL A 185 0.88 10.82 13.59
C VAL A 185 -0.52 11.45 13.71
N GLU A 186 -0.81 12.54 12.98
CA GLU A 186 -2.08 13.27 13.00
C GLU A 186 -2.37 13.93 11.63
N ALA A 187 -3.65 14.16 11.33
CA ALA A 187 -4.16 14.85 10.15
C ALA A 187 -3.66 16.31 10.09
N ARG A 188 -2.45 16.50 9.55
CA ARG A 188 -1.96 17.81 9.16
C ARG A 188 -2.57 18.19 7.80
N GLN A 189 -2.59 19.50 7.51
CA GLN A 189 -3.07 20.04 6.23
C GLN A 189 -2.42 19.40 4.99
N HIS A 190 -1.25 18.76 5.17
CA HIS A 190 -0.62 17.88 4.20
C HIS A 190 -0.36 16.52 4.85
N PHE A 191 -0.64 15.45 4.12
CA PHE A 191 -0.17 14.12 4.46
C PHE A 191 1.33 14.10 4.15
N VAL A 192 2.19 13.77 5.11
CA VAL A 192 3.65 13.82 4.94
C VAL A 192 4.30 12.61 5.56
N PHE A 193 5.01 11.83 4.73
CA PHE A 193 5.97 10.83 5.21
C PHE A 193 7.37 11.40 5.08
N ALA A 194 8.20 11.16 6.09
CA ALA A 194 9.62 11.46 6.00
C ALA A 194 10.42 10.18 6.18
N VAL A 195 11.53 10.06 5.47
CA VAL A 195 12.51 9.00 5.66
C VAL A 195 13.89 9.57 5.89
N LYS A 196 14.67 8.92 6.74
CA LYS A 196 16.05 9.31 7.05
C LYS A 196 16.89 8.07 7.37
N GLU A 197 18.19 8.16 7.13
CA GLU A 197 19.14 7.15 7.60
C GLU A 197 19.28 7.24 9.12
N THR A 198 19.33 6.09 9.79
CA THR A 198 19.67 6.01 11.21
C THR A 198 21.17 6.18 11.37
N VAL A 199 21.59 7.19 12.11
CA VAL A 199 23.01 7.38 12.47
C VAL A 199 23.43 6.22 13.38
N SER A 200 24.44 5.47 12.96
CA SER A 200 25.05 4.38 13.74
C SER A 200 25.94 4.90 14.86
#